data_AF-A0A4Y2Q9C8-F1
#
_entry.id   AF-A0A4Y2Q9C8-F1
#
_cell.length_a   1.000
_cell.length_b   1.000
_cell.length_c   1.000
_cell.angle_alpha   90.00
_cell.angle_beta   90.00
_cell.angle_gamma   90.00
#
_symmetry.space_group_name_H-M   'P 1'
#
loop_
_entity.id
_entity.type
_entity.pdbx_description
1 polymer ?
#
loop_
_entity_poly.entity_id
_entity_poly.type
_entity_poly.pdbx_seq_one_letter_code
_entity_poly.pdbx_strand_id
1 'polypeptide(L)'
;MGRLNRDVKIKPKENYIPNVAAPRKIPLALHDKVKEELQRMVEAGVITKVDEPTEWVNNMVVVNMSKSLRICMDPRSLNKAIQRPHYPIPSADRLLTRLQGRKVLFTILDAKNGL
;
A
#
# COMPACT_ATOMS: atom_id res chain seq x y z
N MET A 1 -1.67 -12.76 13.03
CA MET A 1 -0.51 -13.42 12.39
C MET A 1 0.14 -12.42 11.46
N GLY A 2 1.47 -12.34 11.41
CA GLY A 2 2.19 -11.47 10.46
C GLY A 2 2.39 -10.00 10.89
N ARG A 3 2.20 -9.67 12.17
CA ARG A 3 2.49 -8.32 12.66
C ARG A 3 4.00 -8.12 12.75
N LEU A 4 4.51 -7.07 12.12
CA LEU A 4 5.85 -6.59 12.40
C LEU A 4 5.84 -6.09 13.85
N ASN A 5 6.53 -6.77 14.75
CA ASN A 5 6.61 -6.41 16.19
C ASN A 5 7.40 -5.12 16.44
N ARG A 6 7.59 -4.28 15.41
CA ARG A 6 8.33 -3.03 15.45
C ARG A 6 7.81 -2.09 14.39
N ASP A 7 7.88 -0.80 14.69
CA ASP A 7 7.63 0.23 13.70
C ASP A 7 8.73 0.22 12.65
N VAL A 8 8.35 0.18 11.38
CA VAL A 8 9.28 0.29 10.25
C VAL A 8 9.29 1.73 9.78
N LYS A 9 10.41 2.41 9.97
CA LYS A 9 10.62 3.76 9.47
C LYS A 9 11.08 3.73 8.01
N ILE A 10 10.37 4.45 7.15
CA ILE A 10 10.77 4.68 5.77
C ILE A 10 11.85 5.76 5.77
N LYS A 11 13.02 5.46 5.19
CA LYS A 11 14.14 6.41 5.07
C LYS A 11 14.20 6.97 3.64
N PRO A 12 14.17 8.28 3.44
CA PRO A 12 14.48 8.86 2.14
C PRO A 12 16.00 8.81 1.88
N LYS A 13 16.39 8.93 0.61
CA LYS A 13 17.78 9.11 0.17
C LYS A 13 18.30 10.48 0.59
N GLU A 14 19.61 10.64 0.67
CA GLU A 14 20.24 11.94 0.87
C GLU A 14 19.87 12.90 -0.26
N ASN A 15 19.61 14.18 0.08
CA ASN A 15 19.24 15.25 -0.85
C ASN A 15 18.00 14.95 -1.72
N TYR A 16 17.05 14.16 -1.20
CA TYR A 16 15.79 13.93 -1.89
C TYR A 16 15.02 15.26 -2.06
N ILE A 17 14.31 15.38 -3.19
CA ILE A 17 13.45 16.52 -3.47
C ILE A 17 12.00 16.08 -3.20
N PRO A 18 11.27 16.73 -2.26
CA PRO A 18 9.86 16.45 -2.04
C PRO A 18 9.03 16.71 -3.31
N ASN A 19 7.91 16.00 -3.46
CA ASN A 19 7.06 16.11 -4.63
C ASN A 19 5.64 16.48 -4.22
N VAL A 20 5.16 17.60 -4.76
CA VAL A 20 3.76 18.03 -4.67
C VAL A 20 3.12 17.88 -6.05
N ALA A 21 2.37 16.80 -6.23
CA ALA A 21 1.66 16.53 -7.48
C ALA A 21 0.28 17.20 -7.50
N ALA A 22 -0.08 17.79 -8.63
CA ALA A 22 -1.42 18.35 -8.84
C ALA A 22 -2.48 17.23 -8.92
N PRO A 23 -3.66 17.39 -8.29
CA PRO A 23 -4.71 16.37 -8.33
C PRO A 23 -5.13 16.00 -9.75
N ARG A 24 -5.39 14.72 -9.99
CA ARG A 24 -5.94 14.25 -11.26
C ARG A 24 -7.44 14.51 -11.34
N LYS A 25 -7.92 14.83 -12.54
CA LYS A 25 -9.35 14.96 -12.81
C LYS A 25 -10.03 13.60 -12.67
N ILE A 26 -11.15 13.58 -11.95
CA ILE A 26 -12.00 12.40 -11.78
C ILE A 26 -13.31 12.66 -12.53
N PRO A 27 -13.79 11.72 -13.37
CA PRO A 27 -15.08 11.83 -14.02
C PRO A 27 -16.21 12.08 -13.00
N LEU A 28 -17.10 13.02 -13.28
CA LEU A 28 -18.16 13.43 -12.34
C LEU A 28 -19.00 12.25 -11.82
N ALA A 29 -19.30 11.29 -12.70
CA ALA A 29 -20.05 10.07 -12.36
C ALA A 29 -19.40 9.18 -11.28
N LEU A 30 -18.11 9.39 -10.99
CA LEU A 30 -17.38 8.64 -9.97
C LEU A 30 -17.19 9.43 -8.66
N HIS A 31 -17.55 10.71 -8.59
CA HIS A 31 -17.27 11.54 -7.41
C HIS A 31 -17.91 10.99 -6.14
N ASP A 32 -19.20 10.65 -6.20
CA ASP A 32 -19.92 10.12 -5.03
C ASP A 32 -19.30 8.82 -4.52
N LYS A 33 -19.02 7.89 -5.44
CA LYS A 33 -18.37 6.60 -5.11
C LYS A 33 -16.96 6.78 -4.54
N VAL A 34 -16.19 7.74 -5.06
CA VAL A 34 -14.85 8.05 -4.52
C VAL A 34 -14.97 8.62 -3.11
N LYS A 35 -15.93 9.51 -2.87
CA LYS A 35 -16.16 10.11 -1.56
C LYS A 35 -16.57 9.06 -0.52
N GLU A 36 -17.48 8.16 -0.88
CA GLU A 36 -17.90 7.03 -0.04
C GLU A 36 -16.71 6.13 0.33
N GLU A 37 -15.87 5.78 -0.65
CA GLU A 37 -14.70 4.92 -0.40
C GLU A 37 -13.63 5.60 0.46
N LEU A 38 -13.38 6.91 0.25
CA LEU A 38 -12.49 7.68 1.12
C LEU A 38 -13.01 7.73 2.56
N GLN A 39 -14.31 7.97 2.74
CA GLN A 39 -14.94 7.99 4.06
C GLN A 39 -14.81 6.63 4.76
N ARG A 40 -15.08 5.53 4.04
CA ARG A 40 -14.88 4.17 4.55
C ARG A 40 -13.43 3.92 4.98
N MET A 41 -12.44 4.41 4.23
CA MET A 41 -11.02 4.27 4.57
C MET A 41 -10.63 5.09 5.81
N VAL A 42 -11.22 6.28 6.00
CA VAL A 42 -11.04 7.10 7.21
C VAL A 42 -11.64 6.40 8.43
N GLU A 43 -12.88 5.90 8.33
CA GLU A 43 -13.56 5.17 9.40
C GLU A 43 -12.84 3.88 9.79
N ALA A 44 -12.26 3.18 8.81
CA ALA A 44 -11.43 2.00 9.04
C ALA A 44 -10.04 2.33 9.62
N GLY A 45 -9.69 3.61 9.78
CA GLY A 45 -8.38 4.05 10.30
C GLY A 45 -7.22 3.81 9.34
N VAL A 46 -7.49 3.59 8.04
CA VAL A 46 -6.47 3.34 7.02
C VAL A 46 -5.82 4.64 6.56
N ILE A 47 -6.58 5.74 6.52
CA ILE A 47 -6.11 7.07 6.16
C ILE A 47 -6.66 8.12 7.14
N THR A 48 -6.07 9.31 7.12
CA THR A 48 -6.51 10.45 7.92
C THR A 48 -6.52 11.71 7.07
N LYS A 49 -7.45 12.61 7.34
CA LYS A 49 -7.53 13.91 6.68
C LYS A 49 -6.35 14.79 7.13
N VAL A 50 -5.72 15.47 6.18
CA VAL A 50 -4.66 16.44 6.42
C VAL A 50 -5.09 17.73 5.73
N ASP A 51 -5.27 18.79 6.52
CA ASP A 51 -5.71 20.10 6.04
C ASP A 51 -4.56 21.12 5.99
N GLU A 52 -3.40 20.77 6.55
CA GLU A 52 -2.20 21.60 6.58
C GLU A 52 -1.31 21.37 5.35
N PRO A 53 -0.53 22.37 4.90
CA PRO A 53 0.45 22.20 3.83
C PRO A 53 1.46 21.09 4.15
N THR A 54 1.70 20.22 3.18
CA THR A 54 2.70 19.14 3.29
C THR A 54 3.75 19.27 2.19
N GLU A 55 4.97 18.82 2.48
CA GLU A 55 6.04 18.72 1.48
C GLU A 55 5.76 17.62 0.44
N TRP A 56 4.83 16.70 0.75
CA TRP A 56 4.54 15.51 -0.04
C TRP A 56 3.06 15.43 -0.40
N VAL A 57 2.78 15.41 -1.70
CA VAL A 57 1.46 15.11 -2.26
C VAL A 57 1.65 14.18 -3.46
N ASN A 58 1.14 12.95 -3.34
CA ASN A 58 1.16 11.97 -4.44
C ASN A 58 -0.22 11.96 -5.14
N ASN A 59 -0.22 11.62 -6.42
CA ASN A 59 -1.46 11.51 -7.18
C ASN A 59 -2.35 10.38 -6.66
N MET A 60 -3.64 10.66 -6.57
CA MET A 60 -4.66 9.62 -6.42
C MET A 60 -5.07 9.08 -7.79
N VAL A 61 -5.22 7.77 -7.88
CA VAL A 61 -5.68 7.04 -9.06
C VAL A 61 -6.91 6.25 -8.68
N VAL A 62 -7.97 6.42 -9.47
CA VAL A 62 -9.24 5.72 -9.29
C VAL A 62 -9.30 4.61 -10.32
N VAL A 63 -9.48 3.37 -9.87
CA VAL A 63 -9.64 2.20 -10.73
C VAL A 63 -11.05 1.65 -10.54
N ASN A 64 -11.84 1.65 -11.61
CA ASN A 64 -13.16 1.06 -11.62
C ASN A 64 -13.04 -0.46 -11.77
N MET A 65 -13.55 -1.21 -10.80
CA MET A 65 -13.64 -2.67 -10.83
C MET A 65 -15.10 -3.06 -11.11
N SER A 66 -15.33 -4.29 -11.57
CA SER A 66 -16.67 -4.76 -11.97
C SER A 66 -17.76 -4.61 -10.89
N LYS A 67 -17.38 -4.62 -9.61
CA LYS A 67 -18.31 -4.51 -8.46
C LYS A 67 -17.92 -3.44 -7.43
N SER A 68 -16.80 -2.74 -7.62
CA SER A 68 -16.28 -1.81 -6.62
C SER A 68 -15.37 -0.76 -7.26
N LEU A 69 -14.99 0.23 -6.46
CA LEU A 69 -14.00 1.22 -6.82
C LEU A 69 -12.75 0.96 -5.97
N ARG A 70 -11.57 1.08 -6.56
CA ARG A 70 -10.30 1.03 -5.84
C ARG A 70 -9.61 2.38 -5.93
N ILE A 71 -9.27 2.91 -4.76
CA ILE A 71 -8.43 4.11 -4.65
C ILE A 71 -6.98 3.65 -4.47
N CYS A 72 -6.10 4.14 -5.33
CA CYS A 72 -4.67 3.88 -5.30
C CYS A 72 -3.91 5.19 -5.19
N MET A 73 -2.83 5.20 -4.40
CA MET A 73 -1.81 6.23 -4.50
C MET A 73 -0.85 5.86 -5.64
N ASP A 74 -0.38 6.83 -6.42
CA ASP A 74 0.71 6.68 -7.39
C ASP A 74 2.06 6.93 -6.71
N PRO A 75 2.84 5.89 -6.35
CA PRO A 75 4.01 6.05 -5.52
C PRO A 75 5.28 6.30 -6.33
N ARG A 76 5.20 6.64 -7.63
CA ARG A 76 6.38 6.71 -8.50
C ARG A 76 7.43 7.70 -8.00
N SER A 77 7.02 8.90 -7.59
CA SER A 77 7.92 9.91 -7.01
C SER A 77 8.48 9.44 -5.67
N LEU A 78 7.60 8.95 -4.79
CA LEU A 78 7.96 8.42 -3.48
C LEU A 78 9.00 7.28 -3.57
N ASN A 79 8.78 6.31 -4.46
CA ASN A 79 9.66 5.16 -4.67
C ASN A 79 11.07 5.54 -5.17
N LYS A 80 11.21 6.67 -5.86
CA LYS A 80 12.52 7.18 -6.29
C LYS A 80 13.28 7.82 -5.12
N ALA A 81 12.56 8.46 -4.21
CA ALA A 81 13.10 9.14 -3.05
C ALA A 81 13.43 8.21 -1.89
N ILE A 82 12.75 7.06 -1.76
CA ILE A 82 13.01 6.10 -0.67
C ILE A 82 14.30 5.31 -0.89
N GLN A 83 15.07 5.13 0.19
CA GLN A 83 16.12 4.13 0.29
C GLN A 83 15.48 2.76 0.54
N ARG A 84 15.57 1.86 -0.45
CA ARG A 84 14.91 0.54 -0.36
C ARG A 84 15.60 -0.34 0.69
N PRO A 85 14.87 -0.83 1.71
CA PRO A 85 15.44 -1.80 2.63
C PRO A 85 15.68 -3.12 1.89
N HIS A 86 16.84 -3.74 2.12
CA HIS A 86 17.13 -5.05 1.56
C HIS A 86 16.66 -6.13 2.54
N TYR A 87 15.51 -6.73 2.26
CA TYR A 87 15.00 -7.87 3.00
C TYR A 87 15.04 -9.11 2.09
N PRO A 88 15.92 -10.10 2.35
CA PRO A 88 16.03 -11.27 1.50
C PRO A 88 14.78 -12.15 1.66
N ILE A 89 13.98 -12.23 0.61
CA ILE A 89 12.88 -13.19 0.53
C ILE A 89 13.50 -14.55 0.16
N PRO A 90 13.26 -15.62 0.93
CA PRO A 90 13.78 -16.95 0.59
C PRO A 90 13.21 -17.41 -0.75
N SER A 91 14.02 -18.13 -1.53
CA SER A 91 13.54 -18.74 -2.78
C SER A 91 12.48 -19.79 -2.51
N ALA A 92 11.61 -20.03 -3.52
CA ALA A 92 10.60 -21.07 -3.45
C ALA A 92 11.20 -22.43 -3.11
N ASP A 93 12.32 -22.81 -3.73
CA ASP A 93 13.01 -24.08 -3.44
C ASP A 93 13.44 -24.21 -1.98
N ARG A 94 14.02 -23.14 -1.40
CA ARG A 94 14.40 -23.12 0.02
C ARG A 94 13.20 -23.25 0.95
N LEU A 95 12.05 -22.70 0.56
CA LEU A 95 10.81 -22.86 1.31
C LEU A 95 10.27 -24.30 1.19
N LEU A 96 10.30 -24.88 -0.02
CA LEU A 96 9.82 -26.23 -0.30
C LEU A 96 10.66 -27.31 0.41
N THR A 97 11.99 -27.18 0.46
CA THR A 97 12.84 -28.11 1.21
C THR A 97 12.46 -28.17 2.70
N ARG A 98 12.02 -27.05 3.29
CA ARG A 98 11.56 -27.03 4.70
C ARG A 98 10.22 -27.73 4.92
N LEU A 99 9.45 -27.91 3.86
CA LEU A 99 8.15 -28.59 3.86
C LEU A 99 8.28 -30.07 3.51
N GLN A 100 9.35 -30.48 2.80
CA GLN A 100 9.65 -31.87 2.48
C GLN A 100 9.78 -32.72 3.77
N GLY A 101 9.16 -33.91 3.76
CA GLY A 101 9.17 -34.83 4.91
C GLY A 101 8.02 -34.66 5.91
N ARG A 102 7.20 -33.60 5.82
CA ARG A 102 5.98 -33.44 6.62
C ARG A 102 4.83 -34.20 5.94
N LYS A 103 4.31 -35.24 6.60
CA LYS A 103 3.55 -36.31 5.93
C LYS A 103 2.02 -36.32 6.09
N VAL A 104 1.36 -35.28 6.63
CA VAL A 104 -0.06 -35.49 7.01
C VAL A 104 -1.05 -34.40 6.56
N LEU A 105 -0.75 -33.10 6.63
CA LEU A 105 -1.67 -32.07 6.14
C LEU A 105 -0.98 -30.72 5.92
N PHE A 106 -1.37 -29.99 4.88
CA PHE A 106 -0.99 -28.59 4.66
C PHE A 106 -2.24 -27.71 4.66
N THR A 107 -2.13 -26.52 5.23
CA THR A 107 -3.18 -25.49 5.18
C THR A 107 -2.59 -24.23 4.58
N ILE A 108 -3.29 -23.69 3.59
CA ILE A 108 -2.93 -22.43 2.94
C ILE A 108 -3.85 -21.36 3.51
N LEU A 109 -3.25 -20.29 4.04
CA LEU A 109 -3.98 -19.12 4.52
C LEU A 109 -3.60 -17.92 3.67
N ASP A 110 -4.60 -17.21 3.16
CA ASP A 110 -4.44 -15.96 2.43
C ASP A 110 -4.85 -14.78 3.32
N ALA A 111 -3.88 -13.95 3.69
CA ALA A 111 -4.09 -12.75 4.49
C ALA A 111 -4.35 -11.55 3.56
N LYS A 112 -5.59 -11.40 3.08
CA LYS A 112 -5.99 -10.39 2.09
C LYS A 112 -5.75 -8.94 2.52
N ASN A 113 -5.97 -8.65 3.80
CA ASN A 113 -5.78 -7.33 4.39
C ASN A 113 -4.79 -7.49 5.54
N GLY A 114 -3.49 -7.35 5.25
CA GLY A 114 -2.45 -7.43 6.28
C GLY A 114 -2.70 -6.37 7.36
N LEU A 115 -2.97 -6.83 8.59
CA LEU A 115 -3.03 -6.02 9.81
C LEU A 115 -1.93 -6.49 10.77
#